data_AF-A0A4R3M414-F1
#
_entry.id   AF-A0A4R3M414-F1
#
_cell.length_a   1.000
_cell.length_b   1.000
_cell.length_c   1.000
_cell.angle_alpha   90.00
_cell.angle_beta   90.00
_cell.angle_gamma   90.00
#
_symmetry.space_group_name_H-M   'P 1'
#
loop_
_entity.id
_entity.type
_entity.pdbx_description
1 polymer ?
#
loop_
_entity_poly.entity_id
_entity_poly.type
_entity_poly.pdbx_seq_one_letter_code
_entity_poly.pdbx_strand_id
1 'polypeptide(L)'
;MKRKSLSEMTEEELVAAFRDGAIEQKDASENNKFSKYNKLFTRILEIAKELKERLGDRRRDLIPLLAHENIQVRLMAGNETLAVAPEAARRTLQEIKDSKWFPFTMDAGSTLSGLDSGRFRPE
;
A
#
# COMPACT_ATOMS: atom_id res chain seq x y z
N MET A 1 -17.52 -10.32 -17.32
CA MET A 1 -16.09 -10.32 -17.74
C MET A 1 -15.29 -11.12 -16.73
N LYS A 2 -14.48 -12.10 -17.17
CA LYS A 2 -13.55 -12.78 -16.26
C LYS A 2 -12.51 -11.75 -15.79
N ARG A 3 -12.26 -11.70 -14.49
CA ARG A 3 -11.20 -10.88 -13.91
C ARG A 3 -9.88 -11.48 -14.40
N LYS A 4 -9.03 -10.70 -15.09
CA LYS A 4 -7.68 -11.14 -15.47
C LYS A 4 -6.94 -11.63 -14.22
N SER A 5 -6.17 -12.70 -14.35
CA SER A 5 -5.27 -13.11 -13.26
C SER A 5 -4.15 -12.08 -13.11
N LEU A 6 -3.54 -12.01 -11.92
CA LEU A 6 -2.47 -11.02 -11.65
C LEU A 6 -1.25 -11.22 -12.56
N SER A 7 -0.92 -12.47 -12.85
CA SER A 7 0.21 -12.83 -13.73
C SER A 7 0.00 -12.42 -15.19
N GLU A 8 -1.25 -12.22 -15.62
CA GLU A 8 -1.58 -11.75 -16.98
C GLU A 8 -1.62 -10.22 -17.08
N MET A 9 -1.55 -9.50 -15.96
CA MET A 9 -1.63 -8.04 -15.95
C MET A 9 -0.25 -7.42 -16.23
N THR A 10 -0.21 -6.31 -16.96
CA THR A 10 1.03 -5.51 -17.06
C THR A 10 1.34 -4.83 -15.72
N GLU A 11 2.57 -4.36 -15.54
CA GLU A 11 2.94 -3.58 -14.36
C GLU A 11 2.03 -2.36 -14.16
N GLU A 12 1.69 -1.66 -15.24
CA GLU A 12 0.79 -0.50 -15.20
C GLU A 12 -0.63 -0.90 -14.80
N GLU A 13 -1.13 -2.03 -15.30
CA GLU A 13 -2.45 -2.57 -14.89
C GLU A 13 -2.46 -2.94 -13.41
N LEU A 14 -1.36 -3.52 -12.89
CA LEU A 14 -1.20 -3.85 -11.48
C LEU A 14 -1.17 -2.59 -10.60
N VAL A 15 -0.39 -1.57 -10.99
CA VAL A 15 -0.33 -0.29 -10.27
C VAL A 15 -1.69 0.39 -10.25
N ALA A 16 -2.43 0.38 -11.38
CA ALA A 16 -3.78 0.92 -11.44
C ALA A 16 -4.74 0.14 -10.50
N ALA A 17 -4.70 -1.19 -10.52
CA ALA A 17 -5.54 -2.01 -9.65
C ALA A 17 -5.18 -1.86 -8.16
N PHE A 18 -3.90 -1.64 -7.83
CA PHE A 18 -3.45 -1.33 -6.48
C PHE A 18 -4.06 -0.01 -6.00
N ARG A 19 -3.91 1.05 -6.80
CA ARG A 19 -4.46 2.39 -6.52
C ARG A 19 -5.98 2.32 -6.32
N ASP A 20 -6.69 1.75 -7.28
CA ASP A 20 -8.14 1.72 -7.27
C ASP A 20 -8.66 0.88 -6.10
N GLY A 21 -8.00 -0.24 -5.78
CA GLY A 21 -8.30 -1.06 -4.61
C GLY A 21 -8.11 -0.31 -3.30
N ALA A 22 -7.04 0.48 -3.16
CA ALA A 22 -6.78 1.27 -1.95
C ALA A 22 -7.79 2.43 -1.79
N ILE A 23 -8.21 3.06 -2.90
CA ILE A 23 -9.29 4.06 -2.88
C ILE A 23 -10.58 3.41 -2.39
N GLU A 24 -10.95 2.27 -2.98
CA GLU A 24 -12.18 1.54 -2.61
C GLU A 24 -12.10 1.00 -1.17
N GLN A 25 -10.91 0.69 -0.68
CA GLN A 25 -10.68 0.25 0.69
C GLN A 25 -10.97 1.39 1.68
N LYS A 26 -10.50 2.61 1.41
CA LYS A 26 -10.86 3.80 2.21
C LYS A 26 -12.37 3.98 2.25
N ASP A 27 -13.00 3.94 1.09
CA ASP A 27 -14.44 4.10 0.94
C ASP A 27 -15.22 3.01 1.71
N ALA A 28 -14.73 1.78 1.70
CA ALA A 28 -15.29 0.69 2.50
C ALA A 28 -15.16 0.94 4.01
N SER A 29 -14.06 1.53 4.48
CA SER A 29 -13.88 1.92 5.89
C SER A 29 -14.86 3.02 6.30
N GLU A 30 -15.00 4.08 5.48
CA GLU A 30 -15.92 5.20 5.74
C GLU A 30 -17.38 4.76 5.78
N ASN A 31 -17.72 3.71 5.04
CA ASN A 31 -19.07 3.12 4.99
C ASN A 31 -19.26 1.92 5.94
N ASN A 32 -18.35 1.66 6.87
CA ASN A 32 -18.40 0.52 7.81
C ASN A 32 -18.52 -0.87 7.14
N LYS A 33 -18.05 -1.01 5.90
CA LYS A 33 -18.06 -2.26 5.12
C LYS A 33 -16.80 -3.08 5.39
N PHE A 34 -16.59 -3.50 6.64
CA PHE A 34 -15.35 -4.16 7.09
C PHE A 34 -15.02 -5.47 6.34
N SER A 35 -16.02 -6.27 5.96
CA SER A 35 -15.78 -7.46 5.15
C SER A 35 -15.19 -7.11 3.76
N LYS A 36 -15.69 -6.02 3.15
CA LYS A 36 -15.18 -5.52 1.88
C LYS A 36 -13.78 -4.92 2.06
N TYR A 37 -13.57 -4.14 3.12
CA TYR A 37 -12.26 -3.61 3.49
C TYR A 37 -11.20 -4.70 3.57
N ASN A 38 -11.46 -5.79 4.30
CA ASN A 38 -10.51 -6.89 4.46
C ASN A 38 -10.22 -7.60 3.13
N LYS A 39 -11.25 -7.83 2.31
CA LYS A 39 -11.07 -8.42 0.97
C LYS A 39 -10.21 -7.54 0.06
N LEU A 40 -10.41 -6.23 0.12
CA LEU A 40 -9.60 -5.27 -0.65
C LEU A 40 -8.17 -5.22 -0.13
N PHE A 41 -7.98 -5.22 1.20
CA PHE A 41 -6.65 -5.30 1.80
C PHE A 41 -5.87 -6.52 1.30
N THR A 42 -6.44 -7.72 1.41
CA THR A 42 -5.81 -8.96 0.90
C THR A 42 -5.48 -8.82 -0.58
N ARG A 43 -6.39 -8.27 -1.38
CA ARG A 43 -6.16 -8.09 -2.81
C ARG A 43 -5.01 -7.13 -3.12
N ILE A 44 -4.89 -6.04 -2.37
CA ILE A 44 -3.79 -5.07 -2.52
C ILE A 44 -2.45 -5.74 -2.20
N LEU A 45 -2.40 -6.57 -1.14
CA LEU A 45 -1.20 -7.33 -0.80
C LEU A 45 -0.83 -8.37 -1.85
N GLU A 46 -1.82 -9.06 -2.44
CA GLU A 46 -1.57 -9.99 -3.56
C GLU A 46 -0.95 -9.27 -4.76
N ILE A 47 -1.41 -8.05 -5.07
CA ILE A 47 -0.85 -7.23 -6.15
C ILE A 47 0.60 -6.82 -5.84
N ALA A 48 0.87 -6.35 -4.62
CA ALA A 48 2.22 -5.98 -4.21
C ALA A 48 3.18 -7.19 -4.23
N LYS A 49 2.68 -8.37 -3.84
CA LYS A 49 3.42 -9.62 -3.91
C LYS A 49 3.74 -10.02 -5.36
N GLU A 50 2.77 -9.94 -6.26
CA GLU A 50 3.02 -10.18 -7.69
C GLU A 50 4.10 -9.24 -8.23
N LEU A 51 4.04 -7.94 -7.89
CA LEU A 51 5.08 -6.98 -8.27
C LEU A 51 6.45 -7.34 -7.67
N LYS A 52 6.50 -7.81 -6.42
CA LYS A 52 7.74 -8.28 -5.77
C LYS A 52 8.36 -9.48 -6.50
N GLU A 53 7.53 -10.44 -6.93
CA GLU A 53 7.98 -11.67 -7.59
C GLU A 53 8.48 -11.45 -9.02
N ARG A 54 8.13 -10.31 -9.64
CA ARG A 54 8.63 -9.94 -10.96
C ARG A 54 10.10 -9.55 -10.94
N LEU A 55 10.75 -9.72 -12.10
CA LEU A 55 12.17 -9.47 -12.26
C LEU A 55 12.54 -8.04 -11.83
N GLY A 56 13.46 -7.96 -10.88
CA GLY A 56 13.96 -6.70 -10.34
C GLY A 56 13.10 -6.08 -9.24
N ASP A 57 12.08 -6.76 -8.72
CA ASP A 57 11.15 -6.19 -7.74
C ASP A 57 10.46 -4.92 -8.27
N ARG A 58 9.29 -5.15 -8.86
CA ARG A 58 8.47 -4.12 -9.50
C ARG A 58 7.62 -3.34 -8.49
N ARG A 59 7.77 -3.56 -7.17
CA ARG A 59 7.17 -2.66 -6.16
C ARG A 59 7.67 -1.23 -6.30
N ARG A 60 8.83 -1.02 -6.94
CA ARG A 60 9.33 0.31 -7.36
C ARG A 60 8.32 1.10 -8.19
N ASP A 61 7.44 0.42 -8.94
CA ASP A 61 6.43 1.05 -9.78
C ASP A 61 5.28 1.67 -8.95
N LEU A 62 5.21 1.34 -7.65
CA LEU A 62 4.27 1.96 -6.70
C LEU A 62 4.81 3.28 -6.10
N ILE A 63 6.10 3.60 -6.26
CA ILE A 63 6.72 4.81 -5.69
C ILE A 63 5.97 6.10 -6.09
N PRO A 64 5.49 6.29 -7.34
CA PRO A 64 4.70 7.47 -7.70
C PRO A 64 3.43 7.65 -6.87
N LEU A 65 2.87 6.57 -6.31
CA LEU A 65 1.66 6.61 -5.47
C LEU A 65 1.91 7.21 -4.08
N LEU A 66 3.17 7.38 -3.65
CA LEU A 66 3.50 8.06 -2.41
C LEU A 66 3.07 9.54 -2.40
N ALA A 67 2.91 10.15 -3.58
CA ALA A 67 2.42 11.52 -3.75
C ALA A 67 0.90 11.60 -4.03
N HIS A 68 0.17 10.48 -3.96
CA HIS A 68 -1.26 10.45 -4.30
C HIS A 68 -2.12 11.22 -3.27
N GLU A 69 -3.18 11.88 -3.71
CA GLU A 69 -4.05 12.67 -2.82
C GLU A 69 -4.74 11.82 -1.74
N ASN A 70 -5.16 10.61 -2.12
CA ASN A 70 -5.81 9.66 -1.22
C ASN A 70 -4.82 9.09 -0.19
N ILE A 71 -5.12 9.30 1.10
CA ILE A 71 -4.28 8.87 2.22
C ILE A 71 -4.11 7.35 2.33
N GLN A 72 -5.14 6.56 1.97
CA GLN A 72 -5.05 5.09 1.98
C GLN A 72 -4.13 4.59 0.87
N VAL A 73 -4.15 5.22 -0.30
CA VAL A 73 -3.21 4.91 -1.39
C VAL A 73 -1.77 5.16 -0.92
N ARG A 74 -1.50 6.31 -0.30
CA ARG A 74 -0.18 6.65 0.24
C ARG A 74 0.26 5.69 1.34
N LEU A 75 -0.63 5.32 2.25
CA LEU A 75 -0.34 4.40 3.35
C LEU A 75 0.05 3.01 2.82
N MET A 76 -0.77 2.45 1.92
CA MET A 76 -0.49 1.14 1.33
C MET A 76 0.79 1.17 0.50
N ALA A 77 0.99 2.19 -0.34
CA ALA A 77 2.21 2.33 -1.12
C ALA A 77 3.45 2.50 -0.23
N GLY A 78 3.34 3.27 0.85
CA GLY A 78 4.40 3.47 1.84
C GLY A 78 4.82 2.14 2.46
N ASN A 79 3.87 1.35 2.98
CA ASN A 79 4.17 0.06 3.58
C ASN A 79 4.86 -0.90 2.58
N GLU A 80 4.37 -0.99 1.34
CA GLU A 80 4.86 -1.96 0.35
C GLU A 80 6.18 -1.55 -0.31
N THR A 81 6.54 -0.26 -0.29
CA THR A 81 7.77 0.24 -0.93
C THR A 81 8.96 0.40 0.02
N LEU A 82 8.80 0.09 1.31
CA LEU A 82 9.88 0.22 2.30
C LEU A 82 11.16 -0.55 1.95
N ALA A 83 11.06 -1.70 1.27
CA ALA A 83 12.22 -2.49 0.86
C ALA A 83 12.98 -1.89 -0.34
N VAL A 84 12.26 -1.22 -1.25
CA VAL A 84 12.81 -0.73 -2.54
C VAL A 84 13.08 0.77 -2.55
N ALA A 85 12.43 1.54 -1.68
CA ALA A 85 12.57 2.98 -1.54
C ALA A 85 12.40 3.42 -0.07
N PRO A 86 13.27 2.95 0.85
CA PRO A 86 13.08 3.10 2.29
C PRO A 86 12.92 4.56 2.74
N GLU A 87 13.73 5.47 2.22
CA GLU A 87 13.68 6.89 2.60
C GLU A 87 12.36 7.55 2.18
N ALA A 88 11.92 7.33 0.94
CA ALA A 88 10.69 7.91 0.41
C ALA A 88 9.44 7.32 1.11
N ALA A 89 9.43 6.01 1.31
CA ALA A 89 8.38 5.30 2.03
C ALA A 89 8.28 5.77 3.48
N ARG A 90 9.40 5.80 4.21
CA ARG A 90 9.47 6.24 5.61
C ARG A 90 9.00 7.68 5.76
N ARG A 91 9.44 8.58 4.88
CA ARG A 91 8.98 9.98 4.87
C ARG A 91 7.46 10.06 4.70
N THR A 92 6.90 9.32 3.75
CA THR A 92 5.45 9.31 3.48
C THR A 92 4.66 8.80 4.69
N LEU A 93 5.13 7.72 5.33
CA LEU A 93 4.51 7.20 6.56
C LEU A 93 4.60 8.19 7.72
N GLN A 94 5.72 8.93 7.83
CA GLN A 94 5.88 9.98 8.84
C GLN A 94 4.91 11.14 8.60
N GLU A 95 4.75 11.59 7.35
CA GLU A 95 3.75 12.61 6.98
C GLU A 95 2.32 12.17 7.30
N ILE A 96 1.98 10.89 7.08
CA ILE A 96 0.68 10.32 7.46
C ILE A 96 0.50 10.31 8.97
N LYS A 97 1.52 9.87 9.73
CA LYS A 97 1.50 9.90 11.19
C LYS A 97 1.29 11.32 11.74
N ASP A 98 1.94 12.31 11.12
CA ASP A 98 1.85 13.70 11.56
C ASP A 98 0.54 14.39 11.17
N SER A 99 -0.20 13.83 10.19
CA SER A 99 -1.50 14.35 9.76
C SER A 99 -2.58 14.30 10.84
N LYS A 100 -2.43 13.45 11.86
CA LYS A 100 -3.43 13.18 12.92
C LYS A 100 -4.79 12.72 12.38
N TRP A 101 -4.82 12.21 11.14
CA TRP A 101 -6.02 11.60 10.58
C TRP A 101 -6.11 10.13 11.02
N PHE A 102 -7.04 9.86 11.94
CA PHE A 102 -7.35 8.51 12.39
C PHE A 102 -8.26 7.78 11.39
N PRO A 103 -8.08 6.46 11.17
CA PRO A 103 -7.13 5.57 11.86
C PRO A 103 -5.72 5.53 11.26
N PHE A 104 -5.49 6.13 10.08
CA PHE A 104 -4.24 6.03 9.31
C PHE A 104 -2.97 6.43 10.09
N THR A 105 -3.11 7.42 10.98
CA THR A 105 -2.03 7.83 11.90
C THR A 105 -1.51 6.69 12.78
N MET A 106 -2.41 5.87 13.32
CA MET A 106 -2.03 4.76 14.19
C MET A 106 -1.33 3.65 13.41
N ASP A 107 -1.80 3.38 12.18
CA ASP A 107 -1.22 2.38 11.30
C ASP A 107 0.22 2.77 10.92
N ALA A 108 0.40 3.96 10.35
CA ALA A 108 1.72 4.47 9.98
C ALA A 108 2.68 4.55 11.19
N GLY A 109 2.18 4.99 12.35
CA GLY A 109 2.97 5.03 13.58
C GLY A 109 3.44 3.65 14.06
N SER A 110 2.59 2.63 13.91
CA SER A 110 2.92 1.25 14.27
C SER A 110 4.00 0.68 13.34
N THR A 111 3.89 0.92 12.02
CA THR A 111 4.93 0.53 11.06
C THR A 111 6.27 1.18 11.38
N LEU A 112 6.29 2.50 11.58
CA LEU A 112 7.53 3.24 11.90
C LEU A 112 8.18 2.75 13.19
N SER A 113 7.39 2.50 14.25
CA SER A 113 7.89 1.93 15.50
C SER A 113 8.47 0.51 15.31
N GLY A 114 7.84 -0.30 14.45
CA GLY A 114 8.35 -1.61 14.06
C GLY A 114 9.72 -1.53 13.37
N LEU A 115 9.88 -0.57 12.45
CA LEU A 115 11.14 -0.31 11.75
C LEU A 115 12.24 0.14 12.72
N ASP A 116 11.95 1.14 13.57
CA ASP A 116 12.93 1.72 14.49
C ASP A 116 13.43 0.73 15.53
N SER A 117 12.56 -0.17 15.98
CA SER A 117 12.92 -1.26 16.90
C SER A 117 13.57 -2.46 16.22
N GLY A 118 13.65 -2.48 14.88
CA GLY A 118 14.17 -3.61 14.10
C GLY A 118 13.29 -4.88 14.16
N ARG A 119 12.11 -4.81 14.80
CA ARG A 119 11.11 -5.89 14.87
C ARG A 119 10.46 -6.14 13.51
N PHE A 120 10.38 -5.10 12.69
CA PHE A 120 9.90 -5.18 11.32
C PHE A 120 11.05 -4.89 10.36
N ARG A 121 11.29 -5.82 9.43
CA ARG A 121 12.31 -5.70 8.39
C ARG A 121 11.62 -5.88 7.04
N PRO A 122 11.51 -4.80 6.24
CA PRO A 122 10.98 -4.89 4.90
C PRO A 122 11.83 -5.83 4.05
N GLU A 123 11.18 -6.71 3.29
CA GLU A 123 11.80 -7.67 2.37
C GLU A 123 11.14 -7.60 0.99
#